data_AF-A0A942AFR4-F1
#
_entry.id   AF-A0A942AFR4-F1
#
_cell.length_a   1.000
_cell.length_b   1.000
_cell.length_c   1.000
_cell.angle_alpha   90.00
_cell.angle_beta   90.00
_cell.angle_gamma   90.00
#
_symmetry.space_group_name_H-M   'P 1'
#
loop_
_entity.id
_entity.type
_entity.pdbx_description
1 polymer ?
#
loop_
_entity_poly.entity_id
_entity_poly.type
_entity_poly.pdbx_seq_one_letter_code
_entity_poly.pdbx_strand_id
1 'polypeptide(L)'
;MRNLLWILSGVLLVTACNNISSSDGNEDVLSFVNPFIGNADNGHTFPGACVPFGFIQASPETGNDEWKYCSGFNIADDSIMGFAQNHLNGTGCPDLGDVLIFPFSGDVKNGI
;
A
#
# COMPACT_ATOMS: atom_id res chain seq x y z
N MET A 1 -19.60 -29.75 -55.65
CA MET A 1 -20.05 -29.77 -54.24
C MET A 1 -18.95 -30.19 -53.27
N ARG A 2 -18.24 -31.31 -53.51
CA ARG A 2 -17.15 -31.78 -52.64
C ARG A 2 -16.03 -30.75 -52.41
N ASN A 3 -15.57 -30.05 -53.45
CA ASN A 3 -14.48 -29.07 -53.37
C ASN A 3 -14.88 -27.77 -52.61
N LEU A 4 -16.17 -27.43 -52.61
CA LEU A 4 -16.69 -26.27 -51.89
C LEU A 4 -16.70 -26.50 -50.37
N LEU A 5 -16.95 -27.75 -49.95
CA LEU A 5 -16.86 -28.18 -48.54
C LEU A 5 -15.43 -28.09 -48.00
N TRP A 6 -14.42 -28.45 -48.80
CA TRP A 6 -13.02 -28.35 -48.39
C TRP A 6 -12.54 -26.90 -48.26
N ILE A 7 -12.96 -26.01 -49.17
CA ILE A 7 -12.64 -24.59 -49.11
C ILE A 7 -13.31 -23.94 -47.89
N LEU A 8 -14.59 -24.26 -47.64
CA LEU A 8 -15.32 -23.73 -46.49
C LEU A 8 -14.72 -24.19 -45.15
N SER A 9 -14.29 -25.46 -45.07
CA SER A 9 -13.60 -25.98 -43.88
C SER A 9 -12.22 -25.36 -43.68
N GLY A 10 -11.48 -25.07 -44.76
CA GLY A 10 -10.18 -24.39 -44.68
C GLY A 10 -10.30 -22.96 -44.20
N VAL A 11 -11.30 -22.21 -44.69
CA VAL A 11 -11.58 -20.84 -44.22
C VAL A 11 -11.99 -20.84 -42.74
N LEU A 12 -12.81 -21.80 -42.30
CA LEU A 12 -13.22 -21.91 -40.90
C LEU A 12 -12.03 -22.17 -39.95
N LEU A 13 -11.05 -22.98 -40.38
CA LEU A 13 -9.83 -23.23 -39.61
C LEU A 13 -8.93 -22.00 -39.49
N VAL A 14 -8.81 -21.20 -40.56
CA VAL A 14 -7.94 -20.00 -40.56
C VAL A 14 -8.50 -18.89 -39.66
N THR A 15 -9.82 -18.75 -39.56
CA THR A 15 -10.45 -17.74 -38.69
C THR A 15 -10.42 -18.12 -37.21
N ALA A 16 -10.25 -19.40 -36.87
CA ALA A 16 -10.18 -19.89 -35.49
C ALA A 16 -8.82 -19.63 -34.81
N CYS A 17 -7.79 -19.26 -35.59
CA CYS A 17 -6.45 -18.94 -35.08
C CYS A 17 -6.24 -17.44 -34.78
N ASN A 18 -7.29 -16.62 -34.78
CA ASN A 18 -7.17 -15.27 -34.25
C ASN A 18 -6.93 -15.36 -32.75
N ASN A 19 -5.73 -14.93 -32.32
CA ASN A 19 -5.29 -14.90 -30.94
C ASN A 19 -6.41 -14.30 -30.07
N ILE A 20 -7.06 -15.15 -29.28
CA ILE A 20 -7.73 -14.71 -28.07
C ILE A 20 -6.57 -14.20 -27.23
N SER A 21 -6.38 -12.88 -27.21
CA SER A 21 -5.63 -12.24 -26.13
C SER A 21 -6.40 -12.58 -24.86
N SER A 22 -6.04 -13.69 -24.23
CA SER A 22 -6.33 -13.92 -22.84
C SER A 22 -5.69 -12.73 -22.13
N SER A 23 -6.50 -11.74 -21.76
CA SER A 23 -6.14 -10.88 -20.65
C SER A 23 -5.92 -11.85 -19.50
N ASP A 24 -4.65 -12.18 -19.23
CA ASP A 24 -4.27 -12.74 -17.94
C ASP A 24 -5.02 -11.89 -16.92
N GLY A 25 -5.92 -12.49 -16.16
CA GLY A 25 -6.73 -11.84 -15.13
C GLY A 25 -5.89 -11.41 -13.93
N ASN A 26 -4.71 -10.85 -14.23
CA ASN A 26 -3.71 -10.36 -13.31
C ASN A 26 -3.95 -8.86 -13.14
N GLU A 27 -5.20 -8.50 -12.80
CA GLU A 27 -5.48 -7.17 -12.28
C GLU A 27 -4.69 -7.03 -10.97
N ASP A 28 -3.87 -6.00 -10.88
CA ASP A 28 -3.11 -5.70 -9.67
C ASP A 28 -4.09 -5.26 -8.58
N VAL A 29 -4.54 -6.21 -7.76
CA VAL A 29 -5.48 -5.96 -6.67
C VAL A 29 -4.92 -4.98 -5.63
N LEU A 30 -3.59 -4.80 -5.57
CA LEU A 30 -2.97 -3.83 -4.67
C LEU A 30 -3.26 -2.39 -5.10
N SER A 31 -3.61 -2.16 -6.36
CA SER A 31 -4.02 -0.85 -6.87
C SER A 31 -5.30 -0.31 -6.23
N PHE A 32 -6.12 -1.18 -5.61
CA PHE A 32 -7.32 -0.77 -4.88
C PHE A 32 -7.02 -0.30 -3.44
N VAL A 33 -5.81 -0.54 -2.93
CA VAL A 33 -5.45 -0.22 -1.55
C VAL A 33 -4.93 1.22 -1.48
N ASN A 34 -5.56 2.04 -0.64
CA ASN A 34 -5.07 3.36 -0.27
C ASN A 34 -4.74 3.39 1.23
N PRO A 35 -3.45 3.31 1.63
CA PRO A 35 -3.02 3.35 3.03
C PRO A 35 -3.30 4.67 3.75
N PHE A 36 -3.72 5.72 3.04
CA PHE A 36 -4.06 7.03 3.60
C PHE A 36 -5.54 7.15 4.05
N ILE A 37 -6.35 6.11 3.83
CA ILE A 37 -7.72 6.06 4.36
C ILE A 37 -7.66 5.72 5.85
N GLY A 38 -8.22 6.60 6.67
CA GLY A 38 -8.30 6.42 8.14
C GLY A 38 -7.19 7.11 8.94
N ASN A 39 -6.27 7.82 8.28
CA ASN A 39 -5.14 8.51 8.92
C ASN A 39 -5.47 9.92 9.42
N ALA A 40 -6.73 10.33 9.32
CA ALA A 40 -7.23 11.57 9.90
C ALA A 40 -7.88 11.30 11.27
N ASP A 41 -8.47 12.33 11.87
CA ASP A 41 -8.86 12.42 13.29
C ASP A 41 -9.40 11.16 14.00
N ASN A 42 -10.23 10.32 13.37
CA ASN A 42 -10.97 9.27 14.09
C ASN A 42 -10.60 7.84 13.69
N GLY A 43 -9.84 7.65 12.61
CA GLY A 43 -9.53 6.32 12.12
C GLY A 43 -8.30 5.72 12.80
N HIS A 44 -7.29 6.55 13.06
CA HIS A 44 -6.01 6.15 13.65
C HIS A 44 -5.37 4.96 12.93
N THR A 45 -5.37 4.97 11.59
CA THR A 45 -4.57 4.03 10.80
C THR A 45 -3.18 4.61 10.54
N PHE A 46 -2.22 3.78 10.13
CA PHE A 46 -0.88 4.22 9.72
C PHE A 46 -0.67 3.93 8.22
N PRO A 47 0.05 4.78 7.47
CA PRO A 47 0.26 4.60 6.03
C PRO A 47 1.52 3.78 5.70
N GLY A 48 2.32 3.45 6.71
CA GLY A 48 3.60 2.75 6.58
C GLY A 48 3.53 1.34 6.02
N ALA A 49 4.70 0.84 5.64
CA ALA A 49 4.86 -0.47 5.04
C ALA A 49 4.83 -1.58 6.10
N CYS A 50 4.02 -2.60 5.84
CA CYS A 50 4.00 -3.84 6.60
C CYS A 50 3.61 -5.01 5.70
N VAL A 51 3.95 -6.23 6.10
CA VAL A 51 3.41 -7.45 5.50
C VAL A 51 2.15 -7.90 6.26
N PRO A 52 1.25 -8.71 5.67
CA PRO A 52 0.08 -9.22 6.38
C PRO A 52 0.48 -9.90 7.71
N PHE A 53 -0.09 -9.43 8.82
CA PHE A 53 0.20 -9.91 10.19
C PHE A 53 1.68 -9.78 10.62
N GLY A 54 2.44 -8.89 9.96
CA GLY A 54 3.83 -8.61 10.31
C GLY A 54 3.94 -7.87 11.65
N PHE A 55 4.97 -8.22 12.43
CA PHE A 55 5.28 -7.54 13.69
C PHE A 55 5.80 -6.12 13.49
N ILE A 56 6.53 -5.88 12.40
CA ILE A 56 7.08 -4.57 12.04
C ILE A 56 6.08 -3.83 11.16
N GLN A 57 5.78 -2.59 11.55
CA GLN A 57 5.02 -1.62 10.78
C GLN A 57 5.91 -0.38 10.61
N ALA A 58 6.68 -0.29 9.54
CA ALA A 58 7.60 0.83 9.32
C ALA A 58 6.82 2.02 8.76
N SER A 59 6.56 3.05 9.57
CA SER A 59 5.67 4.17 9.24
C SER A 59 6.24 5.51 9.71
N PRO A 60 5.90 6.63 9.03
CA PRO A 60 6.20 7.97 9.54
C PRO A 60 5.43 8.29 10.83
N GLU A 61 6.04 9.12 11.67
CA GLU A 61 5.50 9.70 12.89
C GLU A 61 5.34 11.21 12.72
N THR A 62 4.16 11.79 13.00
CA THR A 62 3.90 13.24 12.95
C THR A 62 3.61 13.87 14.31
N GLY A 63 3.36 13.03 15.33
CA GLY A 63 3.14 13.46 16.71
C GLY A 63 3.13 12.26 17.67
N ASN A 64 3.09 12.51 18.97
CA ASN A 64 3.05 11.47 20.00
C ASN A 64 2.23 11.91 21.22
N ASP A 65 2.02 11.01 22.17
CA ASP A 65 1.43 11.26 23.50
C ASP A 65 0.04 11.95 23.53
N GLU A 66 -0.66 11.99 22.40
CA GLU A 66 -2.01 12.52 22.29
C GLU A 66 -2.95 11.53 21.62
N TRP A 67 -4.24 11.63 21.92
CA TRP A 67 -5.27 10.78 21.32
C TRP A 67 -5.26 10.85 19.79
N LYS A 68 -4.96 12.02 19.22
CA LYS A 68 -4.84 12.25 17.77
C LYS A 68 -3.76 11.37 17.11
N TYR A 69 -2.75 10.94 17.87
CA TYR A 69 -1.58 10.20 17.40
C TYR A 69 -1.57 8.75 17.89
N CYS A 70 -2.74 8.12 18.07
CA CYS A 70 -2.81 6.71 18.50
C CYS A 70 -2.06 5.74 17.56
N SER A 71 -1.93 6.09 16.27
CA SER A 71 -1.14 5.35 15.27
C SER A 71 0.19 6.02 14.92
N GLY A 72 0.56 7.09 15.61
CA GLY A 72 1.76 7.88 15.35
C GLY A 72 1.66 8.88 14.18
N PHE A 73 0.68 8.73 13.30
CA PHE A 73 0.57 9.54 12.08
C PHE A 73 -0.80 10.22 11.95
N ASN A 74 -0.80 11.52 11.65
CA ASN A 74 -1.98 12.25 11.20
C ASN A 74 -1.72 12.97 9.88
N ILE A 75 -2.57 12.71 8.88
CA ILE A 75 -2.40 13.24 7.51
C ILE A 75 -2.54 14.77 7.41
N ALA A 76 -3.13 15.43 8.42
CA ALA A 76 -3.29 16.87 8.45
C ALA A 76 -2.03 17.63 8.90
N ASP A 77 -1.03 16.91 9.46
CA ASP A 77 0.20 17.53 9.93
C ASP A 77 1.16 17.84 8.78
N ASP A 78 1.99 18.87 8.97
CA ASP A 78 2.92 19.39 7.97
C ASP A 78 4.39 18.98 8.21
N SER A 79 4.66 18.20 9.26
CA SER A 79 6.00 17.75 9.62
C SER A 79 6.03 16.30 10.07
N ILE A 80 7.17 15.65 9.82
CA ILE A 80 7.45 14.26 10.21
C ILE A 80 8.61 14.29 11.20
N MET A 81 8.41 13.64 12.35
CA MET A 81 9.40 13.49 13.42
C MET A 81 10.41 12.37 13.13
N GLY A 82 10.04 11.37 12.33
CA GLY A 82 10.88 10.25 11.94
C GLY A 82 10.06 9.07 11.45
N PHE A 83 10.68 7.89 11.40
CA PHE A 83 10.05 6.63 11.00
C PHE A 83 10.23 5.58 12.10
N ALA A 84 9.15 5.27 12.83
CA ALA A 84 9.15 4.22 13.84
C ALA A 84 8.91 2.85 13.20
N GLN A 85 9.17 1.78 13.96
CA GLN A 85 9.11 0.40 13.46
C GLN A 85 7.88 -0.38 13.94
N ASN A 86 7.15 0.15 14.93
CA ASN A 86 5.98 -0.50 15.53
C ASN A 86 4.84 0.50 15.72
N HIS A 87 3.61 0.13 15.35
CA HIS A 87 2.42 0.98 15.44
C HIS A 87 1.17 0.14 15.74
N LEU A 88 0.23 0.72 16.48
CA LEU A 88 -1.12 0.18 16.63
C LEU A 88 -2.03 0.76 15.52
N ASN A 89 -2.92 -0.08 14.98
CA ASN A 89 -3.83 0.31 13.91
C ASN A 89 -5.27 0.38 14.43
N GLY A 90 -5.85 1.58 14.48
CA GLY A 90 -7.24 1.83 14.84
C GLY A 90 -7.55 1.85 16.33
N THR A 91 -6.55 2.12 17.18
CA THR A 91 -6.74 2.18 18.64
C THR A 91 -7.29 3.52 19.11
N GLY A 92 -7.82 3.55 20.34
CA GLY A 92 -8.29 4.77 21.01
C GLY A 92 -7.37 5.28 22.11
N CYS A 93 -6.18 4.67 22.25
CA CYS A 93 -5.14 5.05 23.21
C CYS A 93 -3.78 4.86 22.52
N PRO A 94 -2.85 5.84 22.63
CA PRO A 94 -1.52 5.74 22.03
C PRO A 94 -0.63 4.76 22.80
N ASP A 95 0.18 4.02 22.07
CA ASP A 95 1.30 3.17 22.54
C ASP A 95 2.18 2.81 21.32
N LEU A 96 3.31 2.12 21.52
CA LEU A 96 4.34 1.82 20.51
C LEU A 96 5.05 3.08 19.97
N GLY A 97 5.39 3.15 18.68
CA GLY A 97 6.28 4.19 18.14
C GLY A 97 7.77 3.89 18.39
N ASP A 98 8.11 2.61 18.60
CA ASP A 98 9.46 2.19 18.97
C ASP A 98 10.47 2.28 17.82
N VAL A 99 11.73 2.54 18.17
CA VAL A 99 12.87 2.60 17.25
C VAL A 99 12.65 3.67 16.17
N LEU A 100 12.57 4.92 16.59
CA LEU A 100 12.41 6.06 15.71
C LEU A 100 13.70 6.37 14.93
N ILE A 101 13.65 6.26 13.61
CA ILE A 101 14.76 6.59 12.72
C ILE A 101 14.47 7.93 12.06
N PHE A 102 15.33 8.93 12.31
CA PHE A 102 15.27 10.23 11.65
C PHE A 102 16.46 10.40 10.71
N PRO A 103 16.27 10.37 9.38
CA PRO A 103 17.35 10.63 8.44
C PRO A 103 17.68 12.13 8.41
N PHE A 104 18.96 12.48 8.54
CA PHE A 104 19.42 13.87 8.50
C PHE A 104 20.73 14.00 7.70
N SER A 105 21.07 15.24 7.37
CA SER A 105 22.37 15.61 6.79
C SER A 105 22.95 16.80 7.54
N GLY A 106 24.27 16.90 7.59
CA GLY A 106 24.97 17.91 8.39
C GLY A 106 25.17 17.47 9.85
N ASP A 107 25.44 18.44 10.72
CA ASP A 107 25.73 18.16 12.13
C ASP A 107 24.46 17.92 12.94
N VAL A 108 24.52 16.94 13.86
CA VAL A 108 23.46 16.74 14.87
C VAL A 108 23.41 17.97 15.76
N LYS A 109 22.31 18.71 15.68
CA LYS A 109 22.08 19.83 16.59
C LYS A 109 21.63 19.27 17.94
N ASN A 110 22.29 19.71 19.01
CA ASN A 110 21.92 19.45 20.41
C ASN A 110 22.13 18.02 20.93
N GLY A 111 22.79 17.13 20.19
CA GLY A 111 23.26 15.84 20.73
C GLY A 111 22.16 14.89 21.21
N ILE A 112 20.94 15.07 20.72
CA ILE A 112 19.79 14.19 20.88
C ILE A 112 19.30 13.86 19.47
#